data_AF-A0AAD4EZB8-F1
#
_entry.id   AF-A0AAD4EZB8-F1
#
_cell.length_a   1.000
_cell.length_b   1.000
_cell.length_c   1.000
_cell.angle_alpha   90.00
_cell.angle_beta   90.00
_cell.angle_gamma   90.00
#
_symmetry.space_group_name_H-M   'P 1'
#
loop_
_entity.id
_entity.type
_entity.pdbx_description
1 polymer ?
#
loop_
_entity_poly.entity_id
_entity_poly.type
_entity_poly.pdbx_seq_one_letter_code
_entity_poly.pdbx_strand_id
1 'polypeptide(L)'
;MRERIDALRTMVEAMKKQPAAHEMTYPNAKPIRPVAIEGCELPPIEKTLQALKLAKSHKQVALAWVFDLFSMDNLPETCLTVYMADDYNPVQFITVNVALHYLFWAFGNLLPDRKEEYLGFSRNCGVNIETALASLPLHLPASDDVIVALCLGAFYAIELGKPSLAWTLSSKASELCQSLGYHRITTFDHESPEETRHKQFLFWVAYILDKSLSLRLGRSSTIQDYDVTTPEPGSSGPDKTPTTAFFGLWVLGSRLGGQIYELLYCPEAIAQPEPTRRSRAQRLAHKLGELDALTHEASVRPPSLAAHM
;
A
#
# COMPACT_ATOMS: atom_id res chain seq x y z
N MET A 1 16.50 32.58 28.03
CA MET A 1 15.23 32.30 27.33
C MET A 1 15.41 32.25 25.82
N ARG A 2 16.09 33.24 25.21
CA ARG A 2 16.44 33.25 23.77
C ARG A 2 17.23 32.01 23.32
N GLU A 3 18.29 31.64 24.07
CA GLU A 3 19.07 30.41 23.79
C GLU A 3 18.25 29.11 23.81
N ARG A 4 17.22 29.02 24.67
CA ARG A 4 16.34 27.84 24.71
C ARG A 4 15.38 27.79 23.52
N ILE A 5 14.95 28.96 23.04
CA ILE A 5 14.13 29.09 21.83
C ILE A 5 14.96 28.77 20.59
N ASP A 6 16.22 29.22 20.55
CA ASP A 6 17.14 28.90 19.45
C ASP A 6 17.49 27.41 19.43
N ALA A 7 17.75 26.79 20.59
CA ALA A 7 17.95 25.35 20.69
C ALA A 7 16.71 24.55 20.23
N LEU A 8 15.51 24.96 20.64
CA LEU A 8 14.25 24.37 20.14
C LEU A 8 14.09 24.55 18.64
N ARG A 9 14.43 25.72 18.10
CA ARG A 9 14.39 25.97 16.66
C ARG A 9 15.38 25.07 15.92
N THR A 10 16.61 24.92 16.43
CA THR A 10 17.60 24.00 15.86
C THR A 10 17.13 22.54 15.93
N MET A 11 16.50 22.11 17.02
CA MET A 11 15.92 20.77 17.13
C MET A 11 14.77 20.56 16.15
N VAL A 12 13.87 21.54 16.01
CA VAL A 12 12.76 21.49 15.04
C VAL A 12 13.29 21.44 13.60
N GLU A 13 14.30 22.26 13.27
CA GLU A 13 14.96 22.21 11.96
C GLU A 13 15.71 20.89 11.72
N ALA A 14 16.28 20.27 12.75
CA ALA A 14 16.85 18.93 12.67
C ALA A 14 15.79 17.84 12.47
N MET A 15 14.63 17.95 13.13
CA MET A 15 13.48 17.04 12.97
C MET A 15 12.78 17.17 11.61
N LYS A 16 12.96 18.31 10.92
CA LYS A 16 12.53 18.48 9.52
C LYS A 16 13.41 17.72 8.54
N LYS A 17 14.66 17.42 8.91
CA LYS A 17 15.56 16.60 8.09
C LYS A 17 15.20 15.13 8.31
N GLN A 18 14.94 14.41 7.21
CA GLN A 18 14.76 12.96 7.24
C GLN A 18 15.96 12.30 7.92
N PRO A 19 15.78 11.17 8.64
CA PRO A 19 16.89 10.42 9.21
C PRO A 19 17.89 10.16 8.09
N ALA A 20 19.09 10.66 8.29
CA ALA A 20 20.04 10.75 7.20
C ALA A 20 20.48 9.33 6.84
N ALA A 21 20.33 8.95 5.57
CA ALA A 21 20.54 7.59 5.06
C ALA A 21 21.86 6.91 5.53
N HIS A 22 22.86 7.69 5.95
CA HIS A 22 24.10 7.20 6.55
C HIS A 22 23.92 6.45 7.88
N GLU A 23 22.92 6.81 8.71
CA GLU A 23 22.62 6.12 9.98
C GLU A 23 22.10 4.69 9.77
N MET A 24 21.57 4.41 8.58
CA MET A 24 21.06 3.09 8.19
C MET A 24 22.14 2.18 7.59
N THR A 25 23.39 2.64 7.54
CA THR A 25 24.52 1.87 7.01
C THR A 25 25.50 1.49 8.10
N TYR A 26 25.97 0.24 8.06
CA TYR A 26 27.01 -0.24 8.95
C TYR A 26 28.36 -0.11 8.24
N PRO A 27 29.25 0.82 8.63
CA PRO A 27 30.47 1.13 7.88
C PRO A 27 31.45 -0.05 7.79
N ASN A 28 31.35 -1.00 8.72
CA ASN A 28 32.20 -2.19 8.77
C ASN A 28 31.49 -3.46 8.26
N ALA A 29 30.23 -3.37 7.80
CA ALA A 29 29.52 -4.52 7.28
C ALA A 29 30.11 -4.94 5.93
N LYS A 30 30.35 -6.24 5.77
CA LYS A 30 30.76 -6.80 4.49
C LYS A 30 29.55 -6.81 3.54
N PRO A 31 29.74 -6.52 2.24
CA PRO A 31 28.67 -6.64 1.27
C PRO A 31 28.13 -8.07 1.24
N ILE A 32 26.84 -8.22 1.49
CA ILE A 32 26.11 -9.48 1.28
C ILE A 32 25.31 -9.30 0.01
N ARG A 33 25.52 -10.19 -0.98
CA ARG A 33 24.67 -10.23 -2.17
C ARG A 33 23.40 -11.01 -1.84
N PRO A 34 22.21 -10.51 -2.18
CA PRO A 34 21.00 -11.31 -2.15
C PRO A 34 21.23 -12.58 -2.98
N VAL A 35 20.96 -13.74 -2.37
CA VAL A 35 21.09 -15.02 -3.06
C VAL A 35 19.79 -15.28 -3.79
N ALA A 36 19.89 -15.61 -5.08
CA ALA A 36 18.72 -16.03 -5.86
C ALA A 36 18.06 -17.24 -5.19
N ILE A 37 16.73 -17.25 -5.16
CA ILE A 37 15.98 -18.31 -4.49
C ILE A 37 15.95 -19.55 -5.40
N GLU A 38 16.70 -20.59 -5.04
CA GLU A 38 16.74 -21.85 -5.78
C GLU A 38 15.33 -22.45 -5.95
N GLY A 39 14.99 -22.87 -7.18
CA GLY A 39 13.71 -23.50 -7.50
C GLY A 39 12.52 -22.55 -7.71
N CYS A 40 12.70 -21.23 -7.53
CA CYS A 40 11.66 -20.23 -7.81
C CYS A 40 11.69 -19.79 -9.28
N GLU A 41 11.14 -20.63 -10.17
CA GLU A 41 11.03 -20.31 -11.59
C GLU A 41 9.89 -19.32 -11.86
N LEU A 42 10.13 -18.34 -12.73
CA LEU A 42 9.09 -17.46 -13.23
C LEU A 42 8.24 -18.20 -14.28
N PRO A 43 6.95 -17.83 -14.44
CA PRO A 43 6.14 -18.31 -15.55
C PRO A 43 6.81 -18.04 -16.91
N PRO A 44 6.52 -18.81 -17.98
CA PRO A 44 7.12 -18.57 -19.28
C PRO A 44 6.86 -17.14 -19.78
N ILE A 45 7.89 -16.48 -20.31
CA ILE A 45 7.81 -15.07 -20.70
C ILE A 45 6.71 -14.83 -21.73
N GLU A 46 6.46 -15.77 -22.65
CA GLU A 46 5.40 -15.69 -23.64
C GLU A 46 4.02 -15.65 -22.98
N LYS A 47 3.82 -16.43 -21.92
CA LYS A 47 2.55 -16.49 -21.17
C LYS A 47 2.35 -15.22 -20.34
N THR A 48 3.43 -14.69 -19.76
CA THR A 48 3.43 -13.39 -19.08
C THR A 48 3.06 -12.27 -20.04
N LEU A 49 3.70 -12.18 -21.21
CA LEU A 49 3.37 -11.17 -22.22
C LEU A 49 1.93 -11.30 -22.73
N GLN A 50 1.40 -12.53 -22.88
CA GLN A 50 -0.01 -12.76 -23.21
C GLN A 50 -0.95 -12.23 -22.12
N ALA A 51 -0.66 -12.51 -20.84
CA ALA A 51 -1.46 -12.01 -19.73
C ALA A 51 -1.42 -10.47 -19.64
N LEU A 52 -0.25 -9.86 -19.81
CA LEU A 52 -0.11 -8.39 -19.83
C LEU A 52 -0.91 -7.75 -20.98
N LYS A 53 -0.88 -8.36 -22.17
CA LYS A 53 -1.69 -7.89 -23.31
C LYS A 53 -3.19 -8.02 -23.04
N LEU A 54 -3.61 -9.13 -22.44
CA LEU A 54 -5.02 -9.37 -22.08
C LEU A 54 -5.49 -8.39 -21.00
N ALA A 55 -4.62 -8.05 -20.06
CA ALA A 55 -4.90 -7.05 -19.02
C ALA A 55 -5.13 -5.66 -19.60
N LYS A 56 -4.30 -5.26 -20.57
CA LYS A 56 -4.47 -3.97 -21.27
C LYS A 56 -5.78 -3.89 -22.07
N SER A 57 -6.25 -5.01 -22.63
CA SER A 57 -7.51 -5.05 -23.41
C SER A 57 -8.76 -5.19 -22.54
N HIS A 58 -8.66 -5.78 -21.35
CA HIS A 58 -9.80 -5.99 -20.44
C HIS A 58 -9.62 -5.17 -19.14
N LYS A 59 -9.68 -3.84 -19.24
CA LYS A 59 -9.59 -2.92 -18.08
C LYS A 59 -10.64 -3.15 -16.98
N GLN A 60 -11.68 -3.96 -17.25
CA GLN A 60 -12.78 -4.28 -16.33
C GLN A 60 -12.61 -5.60 -15.58
N VAL A 61 -11.49 -6.32 -15.75
CA VAL A 61 -11.19 -7.45 -14.86
C VAL A 61 -11.09 -6.90 -13.44
N ALA A 62 -11.62 -7.63 -12.45
CA ALA A 62 -11.87 -7.25 -11.04
C ALA A 62 -10.62 -6.83 -10.19
N LEU A 63 -9.60 -6.31 -10.86
CA LEU A 63 -8.28 -5.93 -10.40
C LEU A 63 -7.99 -4.44 -10.67
N ALA A 64 -9.01 -3.58 -10.80
CA ALA A 64 -8.82 -2.14 -11.00
C ALA A 64 -7.85 -1.52 -9.96
N TRP A 65 -7.99 -1.91 -8.69
CA TRP A 65 -7.09 -1.48 -7.60
C TRP A 65 -5.66 -2.03 -7.74
N VAL A 66 -5.52 -3.26 -8.24
CA VAL A 66 -4.23 -3.86 -8.61
C VAL A 66 -3.61 -3.02 -9.73
N PHE A 67 -4.36 -2.67 -10.77
CA PHE A 67 -3.85 -1.91 -11.91
C PHE A 67 -3.32 -0.51 -11.53
N ASP A 68 -4.00 0.19 -10.63
CA ASP A 68 -3.55 1.49 -10.13
C ASP A 68 -2.37 1.37 -9.15
N LEU A 69 -2.31 0.30 -8.35
CA LEU A 69 -1.20 0.03 -7.43
C LEU A 69 0.09 -0.42 -8.14
N PHE A 70 -0.04 -1.13 -9.26
CA PHE A 70 1.09 -1.62 -10.04
C PHE A 70 1.66 -0.60 -11.03
N SER A 71 0.96 0.52 -11.28
CA SER A 71 1.22 1.40 -12.42
C SER A 71 1.43 0.57 -13.69
N MET A 72 0.34 0.01 -14.25
CA MET A 72 0.37 -0.93 -15.38
C MET A 72 1.15 -0.48 -16.60
N ASP A 73 1.41 0.81 -16.73
CA ASP A 73 2.25 1.38 -17.78
C ASP A 73 3.71 0.92 -17.66
N ASN A 74 4.20 0.67 -16.44
CA ASN A 74 5.58 0.25 -16.15
C ASN A 74 5.72 -1.25 -15.84
N LEU A 75 4.61 -1.98 -15.67
CA LEU A 75 4.65 -3.40 -15.31
C LEU A 75 5.35 -4.28 -16.38
N PRO A 76 5.13 -4.09 -17.70
CA PRO A 76 5.84 -4.87 -18.72
C PRO A 76 7.36 -4.69 -18.66
N GLU A 77 7.85 -3.46 -18.49
CA GLU A 77 9.26 -3.13 -18.37
C GLU A 77 9.85 -3.73 -17.09
N THR A 78 9.11 -3.66 -15.99
CA THR A 78 9.51 -4.25 -14.70
C THR A 78 9.60 -5.78 -14.80
N CYS A 79 8.62 -6.43 -15.43
CA CYS A 79 8.67 -7.86 -15.72
C CYS A 79 9.93 -8.19 -16.51
N LEU A 80 10.16 -7.52 -17.65
CA LEU A 80 11.32 -7.79 -18.50
C LEU A 80 12.64 -7.63 -17.74
N THR A 81 12.74 -6.60 -16.90
CA THR A 81 13.89 -6.39 -16.01
C THR A 81 14.12 -7.61 -15.13
N VAL A 82 13.08 -8.15 -14.48
CA VAL A 82 13.21 -9.34 -13.62
C VAL A 82 13.53 -10.62 -14.42
N TYR A 83 12.98 -10.80 -15.62
CA TYR A 83 13.29 -11.96 -16.47
C TYR A 83 14.73 -11.94 -17.00
N MET A 84 15.29 -10.76 -17.27
CA MET A 84 16.58 -10.58 -17.91
C MET A 84 17.69 -10.20 -16.91
N ALA A 85 17.38 -10.06 -15.63
CA ALA A 85 18.34 -9.63 -14.61
C ALA A 85 19.40 -10.71 -14.36
N ASP A 86 20.66 -10.30 -14.42
CA ASP A 86 21.79 -11.14 -13.99
C ASP A 86 21.84 -11.30 -12.46
N ASP A 87 21.38 -10.27 -11.74
CA ASP A 87 21.38 -10.22 -10.27
C ASP A 87 19.96 -10.28 -9.69
N TYR A 88 19.79 -11.02 -8.60
CA TYR A 88 18.50 -11.16 -7.92
C TYR A 88 18.14 -9.91 -7.11
N ASN A 89 17.04 -9.24 -7.48
CA ASN A 89 16.43 -8.17 -6.69
C ASN A 89 15.12 -8.68 -6.04
N PRO A 90 15.09 -8.93 -4.72
CA PRO A 90 13.91 -9.49 -4.05
C PRO A 90 12.70 -8.56 -4.12
N VAL A 91 12.91 -7.25 -4.12
CA VAL A 91 11.83 -6.25 -4.12
C VAL A 91 11.07 -6.28 -5.45
N GLN A 92 11.82 -6.18 -6.56
CA GLN A 92 11.23 -6.27 -7.90
C GLN A 92 10.63 -7.66 -8.17
N PHE A 93 11.29 -8.72 -7.66
CA PHE A 93 10.80 -10.08 -7.78
C PHE A 93 9.45 -10.28 -7.07
N ILE A 94 9.28 -9.74 -5.86
CA ILE A 94 7.98 -9.74 -5.15
C ILE A 94 6.94 -8.99 -5.98
N THR A 95 7.23 -7.76 -6.39
CA THR A 95 6.29 -6.93 -7.14
C THR A 95 5.80 -7.64 -8.41
N VAL A 96 6.71 -8.19 -9.22
CA VAL A 96 6.35 -8.92 -10.44
C VAL A 96 5.53 -10.17 -10.13
N ASN A 97 5.94 -11.00 -9.15
CA ASN A 97 5.21 -12.23 -8.87
C ASN A 97 3.82 -11.95 -8.27
N VAL A 98 3.65 -10.91 -7.43
CA VAL A 98 2.31 -10.51 -6.94
C VAL A 98 1.42 -10.07 -8.12
N ALA A 99 1.95 -9.23 -9.02
CA ALA A 99 1.20 -8.79 -10.20
C ALA A 99 0.75 -9.98 -11.06
N LEU A 100 1.69 -10.86 -11.39
CA LEU A 100 1.42 -12.04 -12.21
C LEU A 100 0.49 -13.03 -11.51
N HIS A 101 0.62 -13.22 -10.20
CA HIS A 101 -0.28 -14.06 -9.41
C HIS A 101 -1.74 -13.64 -9.61
N TYR A 102 -2.04 -12.35 -9.45
CA TYR A 102 -3.39 -11.82 -9.61
C TYR A 102 -3.86 -11.85 -11.06
N LEU A 103 -3.02 -11.45 -12.01
CA LEU A 103 -3.36 -11.48 -13.43
C LEU A 103 -3.73 -12.90 -13.88
N PHE A 104 -2.88 -13.87 -13.57
CA PHE A 104 -3.13 -15.26 -13.93
C PHE A 104 -4.32 -15.85 -13.17
N TRP A 105 -4.51 -15.50 -11.89
CA TRP A 105 -5.70 -15.91 -11.15
C TRP A 105 -6.98 -15.39 -11.82
N ALA A 106 -7.01 -14.11 -12.16
CA ALA A 106 -8.19 -13.50 -12.77
C ALA A 106 -8.48 -14.07 -14.16
N PHE A 107 -7.46 -14.29 -14.99
CA PHE A 107 -7.64 -14.91 -16.30
C PHE A 107 -8.01 -16.38 -16.23
N GLY A 108 -7.52 -17.12 -15.23
CA GLY A 108 -7.97 -18.49 -14.99
C GLY A 108 -9.47 -18.57 -14.67
N ASN A 109 -10.03 -17.55 -14.03
CA ASN A 109 -11.46 -17.46 -13.78
C ASN A 109 -12.25 -16.90 -14.98
N LEU A 110 -11.64 -16.05 -15.81
CA LEU A 110 -12.28 -15.46 -16.98
C LEU A 110 -12.32 -16.40 -18.21
N LEU A 111 -11.32 -17.28 -18.35
CA LEU A 111 -11.13 -18.15 -19.52
C LEU A 111 -11.26 -19.63 -19.11
N PRO A 112 -12.48 -20.21 -19.11
CA PRO A 112 -12.72 -21.58 -18.66
C PRO A 112 -11.83 -22.63 -19.35
N ASP A 113 -11.61 -22.48 -20.66
CA ASP A 113 -10.82 -23.43 -21.47
C ASP A 113 -9.34 -23.49 -21.08
N ARG A 114 -8.83 -22.44 -20.42
CA ARG A 114 -7.43 -22.34 -19.99
C ARG A 114 -7.29 -22.20 -18.48
N LYS A 115 -8.36 -22.49 -17.74
CA LYS A 115 -8.44 -22.26 -16.29
C LYS A 115 -7.28 -22.91 -15.53
N GLU A 116 -7.05 -24.21 -15.74
CA GLU A 116 -6.03 -24.94 -14.97
C GLU A 116 -4.61 -24.45 -15.28
N GLU A 117 -4.34 -24.10 -16.54
CA GLU A 117 -3.05 -23.55 -16.97
C GLU A 117 -2.75 -22.23 -16.24
N TYR A 118 -3.70 -21.28 -16.29
CA TYR A 118 -3.56 -19.97 -15.67
C TYR A 118 -3.52 -20.05 -14.14
N LEU A 119 -4.36 -20.87 -13.52
CA LEU A 119 -4.30 -21.10 -12.07
C LEU A 119 -3.00 -21.79 -11.67
N GLY A 120 -2.41 -22.64 -12.52
CA GLY A 120 -1.07 -23.19 -12.34
C GLY A 120 0.00 -22.11 -12.25
N PHE A 121 0.03 -21.17 -13.20
CA PHE A 121 0.98 -20.04 -13.16
C PHE A 121 0.76 -19.14 -11.95
N SER A 122 -0.51 -18.89 -11.58
CA SER A 122 -0.84 -18.14 -10.38
C SER A 122 -0.27 -18.80 -9.11
N ARG A 123 -0.43 -20.12 -8.96
CA ARG A 123 0.14 -20.88 -7.83
C ARG A 123 1.67 -20.81 -7.80
N ASN A 124 2.34 -20.95 -8.95
CA ASN A 124 3.80 -20.81 -9.02
C ASN A 124 4.25 -19.42 -8.56
N CYS A 125 3.57 -18.36 -9.01
CA CYS A 125 3.83 -17.01 -8.52
C CYS A 125 3.60 -16.91 -7.00
N GLY A 126 2.58 -17.58 -6.47
CA GLY A 126 2.32 -17.67 -5.02
C GLY A 126 3.51 -18.21 -4.24
N VAL A 127 4.09 -19.32 -4.69
CA VAL A 127 5.31 -19.90 -4.09
C VAL A 127 6.47 -18.91 -4.11
N ASN A 128 6.68 -18.23 -5.24
CA ASN A 128 7.72 -17.21 -5.40
C ASN A 128 7.51 -16.03 -4.44
N ILE A 129 6.27 -15.55 -4.27
CA ILE A 129 5.92 -14.47 -3.34
C ILE A 129 6.23 -14.88 -1.90
N GLU A 130 5.73 -16.05 -1.46
CA GLU A 130 5.92 -16.51 -0.08
C GLU A 130 7.40 -16.69 0.25
N THR A 131 8.17 -17.26 -0.69
CA THR A 131 9.60 -17.50 -0.47
C THR A 131 10.38 -16.19 -0.44
N ALA A 132 10.07 -15.25 -1.34
CA ALA A 132 10.73 -13.95 -1.38
C ALA A 132 10.39 -13.10 -0.14
N LEU A 133 9.13 -13.04 0.28
CA LEU A 133 8.71 -12.34 1.50
C LEU A 133 9.38 -12.91 2.75
N ALA A 134 9.51 -14.23 2.85
CA ALA A 134 10.19 -14.89 3.97
C ALA A 134 11.70 -14.58 4.02
N SER A 135 12.29 -14.20 2.89
CA SER A 135 13.71 -13.90 2.74
C SER A 135 14.08 -12.41 2.88
N LEU A 136 13.08 -11.52 3.01
CA LEU A 136 13.34 -10.08 3.09
C LEU A 136 14.19 -9.74 4.32
N PRO A 137 15.25 -8.90 4.18
CA PRO A 137 16.03 -8.46 5.31
C PRO A 137 15.19 -7.54 6.21
N LEU A 138 15.51 -7.52 7.51
CA LEU A 138 14.85 -6.61 8.45
C LEU A 138 15.13 -5.13 8.12
N HIS A 139 16.36 -4.83 7.68
CA HIS A 139 16.83 -3.49 7.34
C HIS A 139 16.64 -3.18 5.86
N LEU A 140 15.39 -3.00 5.45
CA LEU A 140 15.08 -2.55 4.09
C LEU A 140 15.38 -1.05 3.93
N PRO A 141 15.95 -0.62 2.78
CA PRO A 141 16.12 0.78 2.49
C PRO A 141 14.75 1.45 2.29
N ALA A 142 14.66 2.73 2.61
CA ALA A 142 13.46 3.51 2.33
C ALA A 142 13.44 3.90 0.85
N SER A 143 12.57 3.28 0.07
CA SER A 143 12.31 3.62 -1.33
C SER A 143 10.88 3.27 -1.74
N ASP A 144 10.43 3.84 -2.85
CA ASP A 144 9.09 3.59 -3.41
C ASP A 144 8.89 2.10 -3.73
N ASP A 145 9.86 1.48 -4.39
CA ASP A 145 9.82 0.05 -4.75
C ASP A 145 9.61 -0.86 -3.54
N VAL A 146 10.30 -0.56 -2.43
CA VAL A 146 10.19 -1.34 -1.19
C VAL A 146 8.82 -1.16 -0.57
N ILE A 147 8.30 0.07 -0.53
CA ILE A 147 6.95 0.35 -0.02
C ILE A 147 5.90 -0.39 -0.86
N VAL A 148 6.03 -0.36 -2.19
CA VAL A 148 5.16 -1.10 -3.12
C VAL A 148 5.18 -2.60 -2.79
N ALA A 149 6.38 -3.21 -2.74
CA ALA A 149 6.51 -4.65 -2.47
C ALA A 149 5.93 -5.06 -1.11
N LEU A 150 6.13 -4.25 -0.07
CA LEU A 150 5.58 -4.50 1.28
C LEU A 150 4.05 -4.36 1.32
N CYS A 151 3.48 -3.33 0.69
CA CYS A 151 2.04 -3.15 0.60
C CYS A 151 1.38 -4.31 -0.17
N LEU A 152 1.97 -4.71 -1.29
CA LEU A 152 1.52 -5.86 -2.09
C LEU A 152 1.60 -7.17 -1.30
N GLY A 153 2.73 -7.40 -0.61
CA GLY A 153 2.87 -8.55 0.28
C GLY A 153 1.85 -8.56 1.42
N ALA A 154 1.49 -7.39 1.96
CA ALA A 154 0.46 -7.25 2.98
C ALA A 154 -0.93 -7.61 2.45
N PHE A 155 -1.30 -7.16 1.24
CA PHE A 155 -2.55 -7.57 0.59
C PHE A 155 -2.60 -9.08 0.37
N TYR A 156 -1.54 -9.65 -0.18
CA TYR A 156 -1.42 -11.08 -0.38
C TYR A 156 -1.55 -11.87 0.95
N ALA A 157 -0.90 -11.40 2.02
CA ALA A 157 -1.03 -12.00 3.34
C ALA A 157 -2.45 -11.90 3.93
N ILE A 158 -3.20 -10.83 3.64
CA ILE A 158 -4.61 -10.70 4.03
C ILE A 158 -5.45 -11.77 3.35
N GLU A 159 -5.26 -12.00 2.06
CA GLU A 159 -6.01 -12.99 1.29
C GLU A 159 -5.73 -14.42 1.73
N LEU A 160 -4.48 -14.72 2.13
CA LEU A 160 -4.12 -16.00 2.75
C LEU A 160 -4.66 -16.18 4.17
N GLY A 161 -5.36 -15.18 4.73
CA GLY A 161 -5.82 -15.22 6.11
C GLY A 161 -4.69 -15.16 7.13
N LYS A 162 -3.57 -14.50 6.80
CA LYS A 162 -2.39 -14.30 7.67
C LYS A 162 -2.31 -12.84 8.18
N PRO A 163 -3.26 -12.36 9.01
CA PRO A 163 -3.35 -10.94 9.37
C PRO A 163 -2.16 -10.44 10.20
N SER A 164 -1.53 -11.30 11.01
CA SER A 164 -0.32 -10.94 11.75
C SER A 164 0.87 -10.66 10.84
N LEU A 165 1.02 -11.42 9.75
CA LEU A 165 2.06 -11.17 8.75
C LEU A 165 1.75 -9.90 7.96
N ALA A 166 0.49 -9.72 7.56
CA ALA A 166 0.04 -8.49 6.90
C ALA A 166 0.33 -7.25 7.75
N TRP A 167 0.13 -7.33 9.07
CA TRP A 167 0.51 -6.26 10.00
C TRP A 167 2.00 -5.98 9.96
N THR A 168 2.86 -6.99 10.07
CA THR A 168 4.32 -6.81 10.03
C THR A 168 4.77 -6.09 8.76
N LEU A 169 4.26 -6.53 7.60
CA LEU A 169 4.59 -5.93 6.30
C LEU A 169 4.06 -4.49 6.21
N SER A 170 2.81 -4.26 6.59
CA SER A 170 2.19 -2.94 6.58
C SER A 170 2.83 -1.95 7.55
N SER A 171 3.23 -2.40 8.74
CA SER A 171 3.95 -1.56 9.71
C SER A 171 5.33 -1.16 9.20
N LYS A 172 6.01 -2.06 8.47
CA LYS A 172 7.28 -1.68 7.83
C LYS A 172 7.06 -0.69 6.69
N ALA A 173 6.02 -0.88 5.88
CA ALA A 173 5.66 0.08 4.83
C ALA A 173 5.34 1.47 5.39
N SER A 174 4.56 1.56 6.47
CA SER A 174 4.23 2.84 7.11
C SER A 174 5.45 3.52 7.73
N GLU A 175 6.38 2.76 8.32
CA GLU A 175 7.67 3.26 8.82
C GLU A 175 8.49 3.89 7.68
N LEU A 176 8.58 3.23 6.53
CA LEU A 176 9.32 3.75 5.36
C LEU A 176 8.63 4.98 4.76
N CYS A 177 7.30 5.00 4.65
CA CYS A 177 6.54 6.20 4.25
C CYS A 177 6.80 7.38 5.19
N GLN A 178 6.89 7.12 6.50
CA GLN A 178 7.21 8.17 7.49
C GLN A 178 8.65 8.65 7.34
N SER A 179 9.59 7.72 7.12
CA SER A 179 11.01 8.03 6.90
C SER A 179 11.23 8.89 5.66
N LEU A 180 10.48 8.63 4.58
CA LEU A 180 10.47 9.44 3.35
C LEU A 180 9.56 10.68 3.43
N GLY A 181 8.88 10.90 4.55
CA GLY A 181 8.05 12.09 4.74
C GLY A 181 6.72 12.09 3.97
N TYR A 182 6.26 10.97 3.41
CA TYR A 182 5.07 10.93 2.55
C TYR A 182 3.75 11.24 3.28
N HIS A 183 3.77 11.29 4.61
CA HIS A 183 2.68 11.77 5.45
C HIS A 183 2.57 13.31 5.51
N ARG A 184 3.58 14.04 5.00
CA ARG A 184 3.64 15.50 5.05
C ARG A 184 3.52 16.13 3.67
N ILE A 185 2.65 17.14 3.53
CA ILE A 185 2.43 17.84 2.27
C ILE A 185 3.69 18.57 1.76
N THR A 186 4.51 19.10 2.67
CA THR A 186 5.75 19.84 2.34
C THR A 186 6.80 18.97 1.64
N THR A 187 6.68 17.65 1.73
CA THR A 187 7.59 16.72 1.03
C THR A 187 7.48 16.86 -0.49
N PHE A 188 6.36 17.38 -0.99
CA PHE A 188 6.06 17.45 -2.42
C PHE A 188 6.34 18.82 -3.06
N ASP A 189 6.83 19.81 -2.31
CA ASP A 189 6.99 21.21 -2.78
C ASP A 189 7.93 21.36 -4.00
N HIS A 190 8.79 20.36 -4.25
CA HIS A 190 9.78 20.36 -5.33
C HIS A 190 9.66 19.15 -6.27
N GLU A 191 8.62 18.34 -6.12
CA GLU A 191 8.39 17.13 -6.90
C GLU A 191 7.56 17.45 -8.15
N SER A 192 7.70 16.65 -9.20
CA SER A 192 6.77 16.76 -10.33
C SER A 192 5.34 16.38 -9.90
N PRO A 193 4.30 16.82 -10.62
CA PRO A 193 2.92 16.41 -10.33
C PRO A 193 2.72 14.88 -10.39
N GLU A 194 3.47 14.20 -11.25
CA GLU A 194 3.40 12.74 -11.38
C GLU A 194 4.01 12.02 -10.17
N GLU A 195 5.22 12.40 -9.77
CA GLU A 195 5.88 11.87 -8.56
C GLU A 195 5.05 12.16 -7.30
N THR A 196 4.50 13.36 -7.21
CA THR A 196 3.60 13.75 -6.11
C THR A 196 2.41 12.80 -6.02
N ARG A 197 1.69 12.57 -7.14
CA ARG A 197 0.54 11.66 -7.16
C ARG A 197 0.94 10.25 -6.74
N HIS A 198 2.06 9.74 -7.25
CA HIS A 198 2.54 8.40 -6.93
C HIS A 198 2.86 8.26 -5.43
N LYS A 199 3.67 9.15 -4.86
CA LYS A 199 4.09 9.11 -3.46
C LYS A 199 2.91 9.30 -2.49
N GLN A 200 1.98 10.20 -2.82
CA GLN A 200 0.74 10.36 -2.05
C GLN A 200 -0.12 9.10 -2.08
N PHE A 201 -0.25 8.48 -3.25
CA PHE A 201 -0.99 7.23 -3.40
C PHE A 201 -0.37 6.12 -2.55
N LEU A 202 0.96 5.93 -2.60
CA LEU A 202 1.67 4.95 -1.76
C LEU A 202 1.42 5.17 -0.26
N PHE A 203 1.49 6.42 0.19
CA PHE A 203 1.19 6.75 1.58
C PHE A 203 -0.24 6.34 1.97
N TRP A 204 -1.24 6.69 1.15
CA TRP A 204 -2.62 6.37 1.46
C TRP A 204 -2.93 4.87 1.42
N VAL A 205 -2.24 4.09 0.57
CA VAL A 205 -2.32 2.62 0.58
C VAL A 205 -1.80 2.07 1.92
N ALA A 206 -0.62 2.53 2.35
CA ALA A 206 -0.05 2.13 3.64
C ALA A 206 -0.95 2.53 4.82
N TYR A 207 -1.55 3.73 4.75
CA TYR A 207 -2.51 4.22 5.74
C TYR A 207 -3.76 3.35 5.84
N ILE A 208 -4.36 2.99 4.69
CA ILE A 208 -5.54 2.11 4.64
C ILE A 208 -5.23 0.75 5.27
N LEU A 209 -4.10 0.13 4.91
CA LEU A 209 -3.67 -1.15 5.46
C LEU A 209 -3.49 -1.05 6.99
N ASP A 210 -2.75 -0.05 7.45
CA ASP A 210 -2.44 0.16 8.86
C ASP A 210 -3.71 0.32 9.71
N LYS A 211 -4.60 1.26 9.35
CA LYS A 211 -5.83 1.50 10.13
C LYS A 211 -6.76 0.29 10.11
N SER A 212 -6.91 -0.35 8.95
CA SER A 212 -7.81 -1.50 8.80
C SER A 212 -7.32 -2.73 9.55
N LEU A 213 -6.00 -2.94 9.65
CA LEU A 213 -5.41 -4.04 10.43
C LEU A 213 -5.37 -3.72 11.93
N SER A 214 -5.18 -2.45 12.30
CA SER A 214 -5.20 -1.98 13.70
C SER A 214 -6.48 -2.40 14.41
N LEU A 215 -7.63 -2.09 13.82
CA LEU A 215 -8.93 -2.48 14.37
C LEU A 215 -9.08 -4.01 14.43
N ARG A 216 -8.76 -4.72 13.34
CA ARG A 216 -8.92 -6.18 13.23
C ARG A 216 -8.06 -6.95 14.24
N LEU A 217 -6.88 -6.45 14.56
CA LEU A 217 -5.93 -7.09 15.47
C LEU A 217 -5.95 -6.53 16.89
N GLY A 218 -6.77 -5.50 17.15
CA GLY A 218 -6.79 -4.81 18.44
C GLY A 218 -5.47 -4.10 18.76
N ARG A 219 -4.77 -3.60 17.74
CA ARG A 219 -3.48 -2.89 17.86
C ARG A 219 -3.63 -1.41 17.59
N SER A 220 -2.77 -0.61 18.19
CA SER A 220 -2.68 0.82 17.87
C SER A 220 -2.07 1.00 16.49
N SER A 221 -2.63 1.97 15.76
CA SER A 221 -2.16 2.39 14.44
C SER A 221 -0.74 2.94 14.50
N THR A 222 0.08 2.58 13.52
CA THR A 222 1.45 3.09 13.39
C THR A 222 1.50 4.49 12.79
N ILE A 223 0.38 4.98 12.24
CA ILE A 223 0.25 6.31 11.66
C ILE A 223 -0.74 7.14 12.49
N GLN A 224 -0.29 8.26 13.01
CA GLN A 224 -1.12 9.14 13.83
C GLN A 224 -1.78 10.22 12.97
N ASP A 225 -3.10 10.37 13.08
CA ASP A 225 -3.86 11.27 12.19
C ASP A 225 -3.43 12.74 12.35
N TYR A 226 -2.96 13.13 13.54
CA TYR A 226 -2.46 14.49 13.81
C TYR A 226 -1.12 14.81 13.14
N ASP A 227 -0.39 13.81 12.65
CA ASP A 227 0.87 13.99 11.92
C ASP A 227 0.65 14.00 10.39
N VAL A 228 -0.55 13.66 9.92
CA VAL A 228 -0.86 13.58 8.49
C VAL A 228 -1.29 14.94 7.96
N THR A 229 -0.52 15.49 7.03
CA THR A 229 -0.88 16.72 6.29
C THR A 229 -1.01 16.48 4.79
N THR A 230 -0.62 15.30 4.29
CA THR A 230 -0.84 14.89 2.90
C THR A 230 -2.33 14.97 2.54
N PRO A 231 -2.71 15.61 1.40
CA PRO A 231 -4.11 15.72 0.99
C PRO A 231 -4.75 14.36 0.73
N GLU A 232 -6.02 14.21 1.07
CA GLU A 232 -6.78 12.99 0.78
C GLU A 232 -6.99 12.80 -0.72
N PRO A 233 -7.06 11.55 -1.20
CA PRO A 233 -7.38 11.28 -2.60
C PRO A 233 -8.71 11.93 -3.00
N GLY A 234 -8.72 12.65 -4.11
CA GLY A 234 -9.93 13.34 -4.62
C GLY A 234 -10.26 14.68 -3.93
N SER A 235 -9.48 15.12 -2.92
CA SER A 235 -9.68 16.39 -2.22
C SER A 235 -9.26 17.63 -3.03
N SER A 236 -8.33 17.47 -3.98
CA SER A 236 -7.78 18.57 -4.77
C SER A 236 -7.31 18.10 -6.16
N GLY A 237 -7.72 18.81 -7.22
CA GLY A 237 -7.27 18.58 -8.60
C GLY A 237 -8.39 18.43 -9.65
N PRO A 238 -8.08 18.65 -10.95
CA PRO A 238 -9.01 18.45 -12.07
C PRO A 238 -9.27 16.96 -12.39
N ASP A 239 -8.45 16.03 -11.87
CA ASP A 239 -8.46 14.60 -12.20
C ASP A 239 -9.31 13.77 -11.22
N LYS A 240 -10.59 14.14 -11.02
CA LYS A 240 -11.52 13.31 -10.26
C LYS A 240 -11.96 12.11 -11.10
N THR A 241 -11.22 11.01 -11.02
CA THR A 241 -11.60 9.73 -11.63
C THR A 241 -12.46 8.90 -10.67
N PRO A 242 -13.31 7.98 -11.18
CA PRO A 242 -14.02 7.00 -10.34
C PRO A 242 -13.12 6.28 -9.35
N THR A 243 -11.92 5.88 -9.78
CA THR A 243 -10.96 5.21 -8.92
C THR A 243 -10.52 6.11 -7.76
N THR A 244 -10.15 7.36 -8.04
CA THR A 244 -9.71 8.29 -6.97
C THR A 244 -10.82 8.58 -5.95
N ALA A 245 -12.08 8.63 -6.38
CA ALA A 245 -13.23 8.79 -5.50
C ALA A 245 -13.44 7.55 -4.61
N PHE A 246 -13.38 6.35 -5.19
CA PHE A 246 -13.51 5.10 -4.44
C PHE A 246 -12.36 4.91 -3.44
N PHE A 247 -11.15 5.28 -3.85
CA PHE A 247 -9.98 5.26 -2.98
C PHE A 247 -10.11 6.27 -1.83
N GLY A 248 -10.70 7.45 -2.06
CA GLY A 248 -11.07 8.39 -1.00
C GLY A 248 -12.06 7.79 0.01
N LEU A 249 -13.09 7.06 -0.45
CA LEU A 249 -14.01 6.33 0.44
C LEU A 249 -13.28 5.29 1.30
N TRP A 250 -12.30 4.58 0.73
CA TRP A 250 -11.47 3.65 1.49
C TRP A 250 -10.66 4.35 2.58
N VAL A 251 -10.05 5.49 2.28
CA VAL A 251 -9.33 6.30 3.28
C VAL A 251 -10.28 6.71 4.43
N LEU A 252 -11.47 7.18 4.11
CA LEU A 252 -12.48 7.58 5.10
C LEU A 252 -12.92 6.39 5.97
N GLY A 253 -13.24 5.25 5.36
CA GLY A 253 -13.63 4.03 6.06
C GLY A 253 -12.51 3.49 6.96
N SER A 254 -11.28 3.45 6.46
CA SER A 254 -10.12 3.04 7.25
C SER A 254 -9.86 3.99 8.41
N ARG A 255 -9.93 5.31 8.20
CA ARG A 255 -9.82 6.29 9.31
C ARG A 255 -10.88 6.05 10.38
N LEU A 256 -12.13 5.87 9.97
CA LEU A 256 -13.22 5.59 10.91
C LEU A 256 -12.97 4.28 11.67
N GLY A 257 -12.49 3.23 11.01
CA GLY A 257 -12.06 1.98 11.64
C GLY A 257 -10.96 2.18 12.69
N GLY A 258 -9.96 3.01 12.39
CA GLY A 258 -8.93 3.40 13.35
C GLY A 258 -9.51 4.15 14.56
N GLN A 259 -10.42 5.10 14.33
CA GLN A 259 -11.09 5.84 15.41
C GLN A 259 -11.98 4.94 16.26
N ILE A 260 -12.62 3.92 15.68
CA ILE A 260 -13.37 2.92 16.43
C ILE A 260 -12.44 2.20 17.41
N TYR A 261 -11.28 1.74 16.94
CA TYR A 261 -10.30 1.12 17.84
C TYR A 261 -9.87 2.09 18.94
N GLU A 262 -9.38 3.27 18.55
CA GLU A 262 -8.81 4.26 19.46
C GLU A 262 -9.82 4.74 20.51
N LEU A 263 -11.09 4.96 20.14
CA LEU A 263 -12.07 5.59 21.01
C LEU A 263 -12.95 4.61 21.78
N LEU A 264 -13.03 3.33 21.35
CA LEU A 264 -13.90 2.33 21.96
C LEU A 264 -13.19 1.06 22.44
N TYR A 265 -12.08 0.65 21.81
CA TYR A 265 -11.48 -0.68 22.05
C TYR A 265 -10.05 -0.65 22.59
N CYS A 266 -9.33 0.47 22.50
CA CYS A 266 -8.01 0.56 23.10
C CYS A 266 -8.11 0.49 24.65
N PRO A 267 -7.04 0.07 25.37
CA PRO A 267 -7.09 -0.07 26.83
C PRO A 267 -7.54 1.20 27.55
N GLU A 268 -7.07 2.36 27.09
CA GLU A 268 -7.45 3.66 27.65
C GLU A 268 -8.93 3.96 27.39
N ALA A 269 -9.45 3.70 26.20
CA ALA A 269 -10.85 3.89 25.85
C ALA A 269 -11.80 2.98 26.65
N ILE A 270 -11.41 1.72 26.90
CA ILE A 270 -12.19 0.78 27.70
C ILE A 270 -12.28 1.26 29.16
N ALA A 271 -11.20 1.86 29.68
CA ALA A 271 -11.16 2.40 31.03
C ALA A 271 -12.03 3.66 31.23
N GLN A 272 -12.50 4.29 30.15
CA GLN A 272 -13.35 5.48 30.24
C GLN A 272 -14.74 5.18 30.84
N PRO A 273 -15.32 6.14 31.58
CA PRO A 273 -16.68 6.02 32.10
C PRO A 273 -17.71 5.69 31.01
N GLU A 274 -18.77 4.95 31.38
CA GLU A 274 -19.84 4.57 30.45
C GLU A 274 -20.44 5.77 29.69
N PRO A 275 -20.72 6.94 30.30
CA PRO A 275 -21.25 8.09 29.56
C PRO A 275 -20.32 8.54 28.43
N THR A 276 -19.01 8.54 28.67
CA THR A 276 -17.98 8.88 27.67
C THR A 276 -17.97 7.87 26.53
N ARG A 277 -17.96 6.58 26.85
CA ARG A 277 -17.97 5.50 25.85
C ARG A 277 -19.25 5.54 25.00
N ARG A 278 -20.41 5.77 25.62
CA ARG A 278 -21.70 5.91 24.93
C ARG A 278 -21.71 7.10 23.97
N SER A 279 -21.23 8.26 24.41
CA SER A 279 -21.12 9.45 23.56
C SER A 279 -20.18 9.22 22.36
N ARG A 280 -19.02 8.60 22.60
CA ARG A 280 -18.08 8.22 21.53
C ARG A 280 -18.72 7.25 20.53
N ALA A 281 -19.43 6.24 21.01
CA ALA A 281 -20.10 5.25 20.17
C ALA A 281 -21.20 5.88 19.30
N GLN A 282 -22.02 6.77 19.86
CA GLN A 282 -23.05 7.50 19.11
C GLN A 282 -22.43 8.37 18.01
N ARG A 283 -21.35 9.09 18.33
CA ARG A 283 -20.62 9.90 17.33
C ARG A 283 -20.05 9.06 16.20
N LEU A 284 -19.47 7.89 16.51
CA LEU A 284 -18.92 6.98 15.51
C LEU A 284 -20.02 6.33 14.66
N ALA A 285 -21.15 5.96 15.26
CA ALA A 285 -22.30 5.42 14.54
C ALA A 285 -22.89 6.44 13.54
N HIS A 286 -22.96 7.73 13.93
CA HIS A 286 -23.38 8.79 13.01
C HIS A 286 -22.44 8.89 11.80
N LYS A 287 -21.13 8.94 12.04
CA LYS A 287 -20.12 8.98 10.97
C LYS A 287 -20.17 7.75 10.05
N LEU A 288 -20.46 6.58 10.61
CA LEU A 288 -20.65 5.37 9.82
C LEU A 288 -21.87 5.49 8.90
N GLY A 289 -22.99 6.03 9.40
CA GLY A 289 -24.16 6.31 8.57
C GLY A 289 -23.90 7.32 7.46
N GLU A 290 -23.08 8.36 7.70
CA GLU A 290 -22.64 9.29 6.66
C GLU A 290 -21.80 8.60 5.58
N LEU A 291 -20.87 7.72 5.99
CA LEU A 291 -20.05 6.94 5.07
C LEU A 291 -20.88 5.95 4.23
N ASP A 292 -21.87 5.30 4.84
CA ASP A 292 -22.79 4.39 4.15
C ASP A 292 -23.59 5.14 3.07
N ALA A 293 -24.08 6.35 3.39
CA ALA A 293 -24.76 7.21 2.42
C ALA A 293 -23.85 7.59 1.24
N LEU A 294 -22.63 8.04 1.51
CA LEU A 294 -21.64 8.38 0.48
C LEU A 294 -21.30 7.18 -0.41
N THR A 295 -21.14 6.01 0.19
CA THR A 295 -20.84 4.76 -0.53
C THR A 295 -22.01 4.35 -1.43
N HIS A 296 -23.24 4.52 -0.94
CA HIS A 296 -24.45 4.26 -1.74
C HIS A 296 -24.59 5.23 -2.92
N GLU A 297 -24.36 6.52 -2.71
CA GLU A 297 -24.37 7.53 -3.77
C GLU A 297 -23.33 7.23 -4.86
N ALA A 298 -22.10 6.87 -4.47
CA ALA A 298 -21.03 6.50 -5.39
C ALA A 298 -21.35 5.20 -6.17
N SER A 299 -22.12 4.29 -5.57
CA SER A 299 -22.53 3.03 -6.22
C SER A 299 -23.71 3.22 -7.20
N VAL A 300 -24.62 4.17 -6.93
CA VAL A 300 -25.82 4.43 -7.75
C VAL A 300 -25.54 5.42 -8.89
N ARG A 301 -24.58 6.35 -8.71
CA ARG A 301 -24.09 7.25 -9.76
C ARG A 301 -22.61 6.96 -10.04
N PRO A 302 -22.28 5.88 -10.78
CA PRO A 302 -20.92 5.73 -11.28
C PRO A 302 -20.57 7.00 -12.08
N PRO A 303 -19.39 7.61 -11.92
CA PRO A 303 -19.03 8.81 -12.66
C PRO A 303 -19.18 8.51 -14.15
N SER A 304 -19.84 9.41 -14.86
CA SER A 304 -20.21 9.21 -16.26
C SER A 304 -18.99 8.79 -17.07
N LEU A 305 -18.97 7.53 -17.51
CA LEU A 305 -18.04 6.96 -18.50
C LEU A 305 -18.24 7.56 -19.91
N ALA A 306 -18.78 8.78 -20.01
CA ALA A 306 -19.23 9.40 -21.23
C ALA A 306 -18.65 10.81 -21.38
N ALA A 307 -17.34 10.89 -21.64
CA ALA A 307 -16.70 11.89 -22.49
C ALA A 307 -15.23 11.48 -22.64
N HIS A 308 -14.72 11.44 -23.87
CA HIS A 308 -13.39 10.95 -24.28
C HIS A 308 -13.33 9.45 -24.62
N MET A 309 -14.19 9.05 -25.56
CA MET A 309 -13.73 8.28 -26.72
C MET A 309 -13.06 9.22 -27.72
#